data_AF-A0A7W8N7R7-F1
#
_entry.id   AF-A0A7W8N7R7-F1
#
_cell.length_a   1.000
_cell.length_b   1.000
_cell.length_c   1.000
_cell.angle_alpha   90.00
_cell.angle_beta   90.00
_cell.angle_gamma   90.00
#
_symmetry.space_group_name_H-M   'P 1'
#
loop_
_entity.id
_entity.type
_entity.pdbx_description
1 polymer ?
#
loop_
_entity_poly.entity_id
_entity_poly.type
_entity_poly.pdbx_seq_one_letter_code
_entity_poly.pdbx_strand_id
1 'polypeptide(L)'
;MEHTLRQILDKLNKMEANMATKQELAEIKAELEEVKASMVTKQEFEEVKGNMATKQELQEVKANMATKQAVLETNEIVKKLESKIDSHEKLLTLLSHRSLEHEAAISSIRFLLAK
;
A
#
# COMPACT_ATOMS: atom_id res chain seq x y z
N MET A 1 48.96 -26.86 -64.19
CA MET A 1 49.23 -25.48 -63.70
C MET A 1 47.96 -24.63 -63.74
N GLU A 2 47.17 -24.65 -64.81
CA GLU A 2 45.89 -23.93 -64.91
C GLU A 2 44.82 -24.40 -63.92
N HIS A 3 44.61 -25.72 -63.81
CA HIS A 3 43.62 -26.30 -62.88
C HIS A 3 43.89 -25.94 -61.41
N THR A 4 45.17 -25.95 -61.01
CA THR A 4 45.61 -25.56 -59.67
C THR A 4 45.36 -24.07 -59.39
N LEU A 5 45.57 -23.19 -60.38
CA LEU A 5 45.26 -21.77 -60.26
C LEU A 5 43.75 -21.53 -60.13
N ARG A 6 42.93 -22.26 -60.90
CA ARG A 6 41.46 -22.20 -60.81
C ARG A 6 40.95 -22.59 -59.41
N GLN A 7 41.47 -23.68 -58.86
CA GLN A 7 41.11 -24.13 -57.50
C GLN A 7 41.54 -23.15 -56.41
N ILE A 8 42.68 -22.46 -56.59
CA ILE A 8 43.14 -21.42 -55.66
C ILE A 8 42.20 -20.21 -55.71
N LEU A 9 41.79 -19.78 -56.91
CA LEU A 9 40.86 -18.67 -57.10
C LEU A 9 39.49 -18.98 -56.46
N ASP A 10 38.95 -20.17 -56.68
CA ASP A 10 37.67 -20.59 -56.07
C ASP A 10 37.75 -20.63 -54.54
N LYS A 11 38.89 -21.03 -53.97
CA LYS A 11 39.10 -21.02 -52.51
C LYS A 11 39.24 -19.60 -51.95
N LEU A 12 39.89 -18.69 -52.69
CA LEU A 12 40.00 -17.27 -52.34
C LEU A 12 38.63 -16.60 -52.33
N ASN A 13 37.82 -16.81 -53.37
CA ASN A 13 36.45 -16.28 -53.44
C ASN A 13 35.56 -16.82 -52.31
N LYS A 14 35.69 -18.12 -51.97
CA LYS A 14 34.99 -18.70 -50.81
C LYS A 14 35.48 -18.14 -49.48
N MET A 15 36.75 -17.76 -49.37
CA MET A 15 37.30 -17.16 -48.16
C MET A 15 36.80 -15.72 -48.01
N GLU A 16 36.82 -14.94 -49.09
CA GLU A 16 36.30 -13.58 -49.12
C GLU A 16 34.80 -13.52 -48.78
N ALA A 17 34.00 -14.46 -49.30
CA ALA A 17 32.56 -14.54 -49.00
C ALA A 17 32.23 -14.96 -47.55
N ASN A 18 33.14 -15.64 -46.85
CA ASN A 18 32.90 -16.16 -45.49
C ASN A 18 33.63 -15.36 -44.40
N MET A 19 34.48 -14.40 -44.76
CA MET A 19 35.18 -13.58 -43.78
C MET A 19 34.31 -12.42 -43.37
N ALA A 20 34.12 -12.28 -42.05
CA ALA A 20 33.65 -11.02 -41.49
C ALA A 20 34.67 -9.92 -41.82
N THR A 21 34.17 -8.86 -42.42
CA THR A 21 34.92 -7.66 -42.73
C THR A 21 35.22 -6.88 -41.46
N LYS A 22 36.26 -6.04 -41.53
CA LYS A 22 36.56 -5.10 -40.44
C LYS A 22 35.39 -4.15 -40.13
N GLN A 23 34.54 -3.88 -41.12
CA GLN A 23 33.38 -3.02 -40.97
C GLN A 23 32.28 -3.70 -40.15
N GLU A 24 31.94 -4.96 -40.45
CA GLU A 24 30.98 -5.74 -39.67
C GLU A 24 31.41 -5.89 -38.20
N LEU A 25 32.71 -6.08 -37.93
CA LEU A 25 33.22 -6.11 -36.56
C LEU A 25 33.11 -4.76 -35.84
N ALA A 26 33.21 -3.64 -36.57
CA ALA A 26 33.04 -2.31 -35.99
C ALA A 26 31.57 -2.03 -35.66
N GLU A 27 30.64 -2.46 -36.51
CA GLU A 27 29.19 -2.36 -36.30
C GLU A 27 28.76 -3.20 -35.09
N ILE A 28 29.18 -4.48 -35.00
CA ILE A 28 28.90 -5.35 -33.85
C ILE A 28 29.42 -4.74 -32.54
N LYS A 29 30.60 -4.10 -32.58
CA LYS A 29 31.17 -3.44 -31.40
C LYS A 29 30.34 -2.23 -30.98
N ALA A 30 29.84 -1.45 -31.93
CA ALA A 30 28.97 -0.31 -31.64
C ALA A 30 27.64 -0.77 -31.01
N GLU A 31 27.01 -1.79 -31.59
CA GLU A 31 25.77 -2.38 -31.05
C GLU A 31 25.97 -2.95 -29.64
N LEU A 32 27.10 -3.61 -29.38
CA LEU A 32 27.41 -4.14 -28.05
C LEU A 32 27.54 -3.04 -26.99
N GLU A 33 28.13 -1.90 -27.35
CA GLU A 33 28.24 -0.76 -26.44
C GLU A 33 26.88 -0.08 -26.21
N GLU A 34 26.01 -0.01 -27.23
CA GLU A 34 24.64 0.47 -27.08
C GLU A 34 23.79 -0.44 -26.16
N VAL A 35 23.92 -1.77 -26.31
CA VAL A 35 23.26 -2.74 -25.43
C VAL A 35 23.77 -2.58 -23.99
N LYS A 36 25.07 -2.43 -23.76
CA LYS A 36 25.60 -2.20 -22.41
C LYS A 36 25.10 -0.90 -21.80
N ALA A 37 24.95 0.16 -22.60
CA ALA A 37 24.46 1.44 -22.13
C ALA A 37 22.96 1.43 -21.81
N SER A 38 22.18 0.59 -22.49
CA SER A 38 20.72 0.46 -22.29
C SER A 38 20.32 -0.64 -21.30
N MET A 39 21.22 -1.56 -20.98
CA MET A 39 20.99 -2.59 -19.98
C MET A 39 21.01 -1.99 -18.58
N VAL A 40 19.90 -2.17 -17.86
CA VAL A 40 19.86 -1.98 -16.41
C VAL A 40 20.84 -2.95 -15.78
N THR A 41 21.85 -2.40 -15.13
CA THR A 41 22.87 -3.15 -14.42
C THR A 41 22.25 -3.80 -13.18
N LYS A 42 22.89 -4.86 -12.71
CA LYS A 42 22.49 -5.55 -11.48
C LYS A 42 22.44 -4.60 -10.27
N GLN A 43 23.29 -3.57 -10.26
CA GLN A 43 23.33 -2.56 -9.21
C GLN A 43 22.11 -1.62 -9.26
N GLU A 44 21.76 -1.12 -10.45
CA GLU A 44 20.56 -0.29 -10.65
C GLU A 44 19.28 -1.07 -10.33
N PHE A 45 19.24 -2.37 -10.62
CA PHE A 45 18.11 -3.22 -10.26
C PHE A 45 17.95 -3.38 -8.73
N GLU A 46 19.04 -3.56 -7.98
CA GLU A 46 18.99 -3.63 -6.52
C GLU A 46 18.62 -2.27 -5.90
N GLU A 47 19.08 -1.15 -6.48
CA GLU A 47 18.68 0.19 -6.05
C GLU A 47 17.18 0.43 -6.25
N VAL A 48 16.63 0.10 -7.42
CA VAL A 48 15.18 0.18 -7.68
C VAL A 48 14.40 -0.70 -6.71
N LYS A 49 14.89 -1.91 -6.42
CA LYS A 49 14.24 -2.83 -5.48
C LYS A 49 14.29 -2.33 -4.03
N GLY A 50 15.34 -1.64 -3.63
CA GLY A 50 15.45 -0.99 -2.32
C GLY A 50 14.59 0.26 -2.19
N ASN A 51 14.42 1.03 -3.27
CA ASN A 51 13.63 2.26 -3.28
C ASN A 51 12.13 2.04 -3.53
N MET A 52 11.74 0.88 -4.07
CA MET A 52 10.34 0.55 -4.34
C MET A 52 9.69 -0.01 -3.07
N ALA A 53 8.55 0.56 -2.68
CA ALA A 53 7.73 0.01 -1.61
C ALA A 53 7.41 -1.45 -1.93
N THR A 54 7.90 -2.34 -1.09
CA THR A 54 7.69 -3.77 -1.21
C THR A 54 6.22 -4.09 -0.95
N LYS A 55 5.78 -5.24 -1.49
CA LYS A 55 4.43 -5.76 -1.25
C LYS A 55 4.12 -5.88 0.26
N GLN A 56 5.14 -6.10 1.09
CA GLN A 56 5.02 -6.20 2.53
C GLN A 56 4.73 -4.84 3.19
N GLU A 57 5.45 -3.79 2.82
CA GLU A 57 5.21 -2.42 3.32
C GLU A 57 3.80 -1.94 2.96
N LEU A 58 3.33 -2.23 1.74
CA LEU A 58 1.96 -1.92 1.33
C LEU A 58 0.90 -2.68 2.15
N GLN A 59 1.18 -3.92 2.55
CA GLN A 59 0.29 -4.69 3.42
C GLN A 59 0.23 -4.10 4.83
N GLU A 60 1.36 -3.69 5.38
CA GLU A 60 1.44 -3.04 6.69
C GLU A 60 0.68 -1.71 6.69
N VAL A 61 0.88 -0.86 5.68
CA VAL A 61 0.14 0.40 5.52
C VAL A 61 -1.36 0.14 5.43
N LYS A 62 -1.79 -0.89 4.69
CA LYS A 62 -3.21 -1.26 4.59
C LYS A 62 -3.79 -1.70 5.94
N ALA A 63 -3.06 -2.51 6.70
CA ALA A 63 -3.46 -2.93 8.05
C ALA A 63 -3.59 -1.72 8.98
N ASN A 64 -2.60 -0.82 8.98
CA ASN A 64 -2.61 0.40 9.79
C ASN A 64 -3.79 1.32 9.43
N MET A 65 -4.12 1.46 8.14
CA MET A 65 -5.30 2.22 7.72
C MET A 65 -6.62 1.57 8.19
N ALA A 66 -6.73 0.24 8.13
CA ALA A 66 -7.90 -0.47 8.64
C ALA A 66 -8.07 -0.27 10.16
N THR A 67 -6.98 -0.32 10.93
CA THR A 67 -7.00 -0.03 12.37
C THR A 67 -7.43 1.42 12.64
N LYS A 68 -6.89 2.38 11.89
CA LYS A 68 -7.28 3.80 12.03
C LYS A 68 -8.77 4.01 11.76
N GLN A 69 -9.32 3.32 10.76
CA GLN A 69 -10.75 3.38 10.45
C GLN A 69 -11.61 2.82 11.60
N ALA A 70 -11.24 1.66 12.15
CA ALA A 70 -11.94 1.07 13.29
C ALA A 70 -11.92 1.97 14.54
N VAL A 71 -10.81 2.69 14.78
CA VAL A 71 -10.69 3.66 15.88
C VAL A 71 -11.65 4.84 15.67
N LEU A 72 -11.76 5.38 14.45
CA LEU A 72 -12.68 6.48 14.15
C LEU A 72 -14.14 6.06 14.37
N GLU A 73 -14.53 4.88 13.90
CA GLU A 73 -15.87 4.34 14.10
C GLU A 73 -16.19 4.13 15.59
N THR A 74 -15.22 3.59 16.34
CA THR A 74 -15.35 3.41 17.79
C THR A 74 -15.54 4.76 18.49
N ASN A 75 -14.77 5.79 18.14
CA ASN A 75 -14.90 7.13 18.72
C ASN A 75 -16.29 7.74 18.46
N GLU A 76 -16.85 7.56 17.27
CA GLU A 76 -18.20 8.05 16.95
C GLU A 76 -19.30 7.31 17.73
N ILE A 77 -19.11 6.00 17.99
CA ILE A 77 -20.01 5.24 18.87
C ILE A 77 -19.92 5.75 20.31
N VAL A 78 -18.71 6.00 20.83
CA VAL A 78 -18.49 6.51 22.18
C VAL A 78 -19.19 7.87 22.37
N LYS A 79 -19.01 8.82 21.45
CA LYS A 79 -19.72 10.12 21.52
C LYS A 79 -21.24 9.98 21.60
N LYS A 80 -21.81 9.04 20.83
CA LYS A 80 -23.26 8.76 20.87
C LYS A 80 -23.69 8.18 22.21
N LEU A 81 -22.85 7.34 22.83
CA LEU A 81 -23.11 6.78 24.16
C LEU A 81 -23.03 7.86 25.24
N GLU A 82 -22.03 8.74 25.19
CA GLU A 82 -21.89 9.88 26.12
C GLU A 82 -23.15 10.76 26.09
N SER A 83 -23.61 11.15 24.90
CA SER A 83 -24.84 11.95 24.78
C SER A 83 -26.08 11.25 25.35
N LYS A 84 -26.19 9.93 25.20
CA LYS A 84 -27.29 9.15 25.80
C LYS A 84 -27.18 9.09 27.32
N ILE A 85 -25.97 8.93 27.85
CA ILE A 85 -25.71 8.93 29.29
C ILE A 85 -26.13 10.27 29.91
N ASP A 86 -25.73 11.39 29.30
CA ASP A 86 -26.15 12.73 29.76
C ASP A 86 -27.68 12.88 29.80
N SER A 87 -28.38 12.34 28.80
CA SER A 87 -29.84 12.36 28.76
C SER A 87 -30.45 11.52 29.87
N HIS A 88 -29.88 10.34 30.14
CA HIS A 88 -30.35 9.47 31.22
C HIS A 88 -30.07 10.07 32.60
N GLU A 89 -28.93 10.73 32.80
CA GLU A 89 -28.59 11.39 34.06
C GLU A 89 -29.60 12.50 34.38
N LYS A 90 -29.95 13.34 33.40
CA LYS A 90 -31.00 14.35 33.54
C LYS A 90 -32.36 13.74 33.92
N LEU A 91 -32.73 12.62 33.29
CA LEU A 91 -33.97 11.92 33.61
C LEU A 91 -33.97 11.37 35.04
N LEU A 92 -32.85 10.79 35.48
CA LEU A 92 -32.69 10.29 36.85
C LEU A 92 -32.82 11.42 37.88
N THR A 93 -32.20 12.57 37.64
CA THR A 93 -32.36 13.75 38.51
C THR A 93 -33.83 14.18 38.61
N LEU A 94 -34.54 14.26 37.48
CA LEU A 94 -35.95 14.64 37.45
C LEU A 94 -36.84 13.65 38.22
N LEU A 95 -36.63 12.35 38.00
CA LEU A 95 -37.40 11.30 38.67
C LEU A 95 -37.12 11.27 40.17
N SER A 96 -35.86 11.49 40.57
CA SER A 96 -35.47 11.59 41.98
C SER A 96 -36.20 12.74 42.68
N HIS A 97 -36.25 13.93 42.04
CA HIS A 97 -36.97 15.07 42.56
C HIS A 97 -38.47 14.79 42.73
N ARG A 98 -39.13 14.28 41.68
CA ARG A 98 -40.55 13.93 41.74
C ARG A 98 -40.86 12.87 42.80
N SER A 99 -39.98 11.89 42.97
CA SER A 99 -40.13 10.86 44.01
C SER A 99 -40.18 11.47 45.41
N LEU A 100 -39.29 12.44 45.70
CA LEU A 100 -39.29 13.16 46.98
C LEU A 100 -40.57 13.98 47.17
N GLU A 101 -41.04 14.67 46.14
CA GLU A 101 -42.30 15.43 46.20
C GLU A 101 -43.50 14.51 46.47
N HIS A 102 -43.55 13.35 45.80
CA HIS A 102 -44.58 12.35 46.01
C HIS A 102 -44.53 11.77 47.44
N GLU A 103 -43.34 11.44 47.97
CA GLU A 103 -43.20 10.94 49.34
C GLU A 103 -43.64 11.98 50.38
N ALA A 104 -43.30 13.27 50.17
CA ALA A 104 -43.74 14.36 51.02
C ALA A 104 -45.27 14.55 50.99
N ALA A 105 -45.88 14.48 49.80
CA ALA A 105 -47.33 14.55 49.64
C ALA A 105 -48.04 13.36 50.31
N ILE A 106 -47.53 12.14 50.14
CA ILE A 106 -48.06 10.93 50.79
C ILE A 106 -47.96 11.04 52.31
N SER A 107 -46.81 11.48 52.82
CA SER A 107 -46.61 11.71 54.26
C SER A 107 -47.61 12.72 54.82
N SER A 108 -47.87 13.81 54.09
CA SER A 108 -48.86 14.82 54.46
C SER A 108 -50.29 14.25 54.53
N ILE A 109 -50.68 13.45 53.54
CA ILE A 109 -52.00 12.78 53.52
C ILE A 109 -52.14 11.80 54.68
N ARG A 110 -51.10 10.98 54.95
CA ARG A 110 -51.11 10.04 56.09
C ARG A 110 -51.30 10.76 57.42
N PHE A 111 -50.63 11.89 57.62
CA PHE A 111 -50.78 12.69 58.84
C PHE A 111 -52.21 13.22 59.02
N LEU A 112 -52.84 13.71 57.94
CA LEU A 112 -54.21 14.20 57.98
C LEU A 112 -55.24 13.10 58.27
N LEU A 113 -55.03 11.88 57.75
CA LEU A 113 -55.93 10.75 57.98
C LEU A 113 -55.78 10.10 59.37
N ALA A 114 -54.65 10.33 60.05
CA ALA A 114 -54.38 9.81 61.39
C ALA A 114 -54.89 10.72 62.53
N LYS A 115 -55.51 11.85 62.19
CA LYS A 115 -56.06 12.85 63.12
C LYS A 115 -57.58 12.79 63.13
#